data_AF-A0A392RG60-F1
#
_entry.id   AF-A0A392RG60-F1
#
_cell.length_a   1.000
_cell.length_b   1.000
_cell.length_c   1.000
_cell.angle_alpha   90.00
_cell.angle_beta   90.00
_cell.angle_gamma   90.00
#
_symmetry.space_group_name_H-M   'P 1'
#
loop_
_entity.id
_entity.type
_entity.pdbx_description
1 polymer ?
#
loop_
_entity_poly.entity_id
_entity_poly.type
_entity_poly.pdbx_seq_one_letter_code
_entity_poly.pdbx_strand_id
1 'polypeptide(L)' 'MYSFKVKTCSRGYSHDWTVCPFVHPGENARRRDPRKYPYSCVPCPEFRKGTCQKKDA' A
#
# COMPACT_ATOMS: atom_id res chain seq x y z
N MET A 1 7.62 -7.66 -11.12
CA MET A 1 6.34 -6.97 -11.39
C MET A 1 5.47 -7.10 -10.14
N TYR A 2 4.67 -6.08 -9.75
CA TYR A 2 3.80 -6.08 -8.55
C TYR A 2 4.45 -5.92 -7.15
N SER A 3 5.66 -5.38 -7.05
CA SER A 3 6.33 -5.22 -5.73
C SER A 3 6.39 -3.78 -5.23
N PHE A 4 6.00 -2.80 -6.05
CA PHE A 4 6.06 -1.37 -5.69
C PHE A 4 5.07 -1.05 -4.57
N LYS A 5 5.58 -0.54 -3.45
CA LYS A 5 4.83 -0.20 -2.24
C LYS A 5 4.02 -1.37 -1.67
N VAL A 6 4.47 -2.61 -1.87
CA VAL A 6 3.85 -3.80 -1.26
C VAL A 6 4.63 -4.26 -0.02
N LYS A 7 5.96 -4.25 -0.08
CA LYS A 7 6.85 -4.64 1.02
C LYS A 7 7.29 -3.41 1.82
N THR A 8 7.51 -3.57 3.11
CA THR A 8 8.04 -2.52 4.00
C THR A 8 9.49 -2.20 3.69
N CYS A 9 9.88 -0.94 3.87
CA CYS A 9 11.26 -0.52 3.69
C CYS A 9 12.12 -1.00 4.86
N SER A 10 13.23 -1.67 4.56
CA SER A 10 14.21 -2.16 5.55
C SER A 10 15.48 -1.31 5.60
N ARG A 11 15.52 -0.17 4.90
CA ARG A 11 16.69 0.72 4.89
C ARG A 11 16.84 1.35 6.29
N GLY A 12 18.03 1.21 6.86
CA GLY A 12 18.36 1.73 8.20
C GLY A 12 18.67 3.22 8.26
N TYR A 13 18.50 3.97 7.16
CA TYR A 13 18.80 5.40 7.08
C TYR A 13 17.64 6.20 6.47
N SER A 14 17.57 7.47 6.85
CA SER A 14 16.59 8.43 6.32
C SER A 14 16.79 8.65 4.82
N HIS A 15 15.72 8.54 4.06
CA HIS A 15 15.73 8.80 2.63
C HIS A 15 14.35 9.27 2.19
N ASP A 16 14.28 9.77 0.96
CA ASP A 16 13.03 10.17 0.35
C ASP A 16 12.12 8.95 0.14
N TRP A 17 11.05 8.91 0.92
CA TRP A 17 10.07 7.84 0.88
C TRP A 17 9.22 7.89 -0.40
N THR A 18 9.11 9.05 -1.07
CA THR A 18 8.27 9.22 -2.27
C THR A 18 8.84 8.46 -3.48
N VAL A 19 10.17 8.39 -3.57
CA VAL A 19 10.91 7.63 -4.60
C VAL A 19 11.25 6.20 -4.14
N CYS A 20 11.07 5.89 -2.86
CA CYS A 20 11.36 4.57 -2.33
C CYS A 20 10.33 3.55 -2.86
N PRO A 21 10.74 2.41 -3.46
CA PRO A 21 9.79 1.41 -3.94
C PRO A 21 9.13 0.59 -2.81
N PHE A 22 9.48 0.86 -1.55
CA PHE A 22 8.99 0.16 -0.37
C PHE A 22 8.10 1.06 0.49
N VAL A 23 7.26 0.45 1.32
CA VAL A 23 6.29 1.12 2.20
C VAL A 23 6.97 1.67 3.43
N HIS A 24 6.65 2.92 3.77
CA HIS A 24 7.05 3.56 5.03
C HIS A 24 5.86 3.67 6.00
N PRO A 25 6.12 3.70 7.34
CA PRO A 25 5.07 3.96 8.33
C PRO A 25 4.39 5.32 8.07
N GLY A 26 3.06 5.34 8.13
CA GLY A 26 2.26 6.57 7.91
C GLY A 26 2.05 6.96 6.44
N GLU A 27 2.59 6.20 5.48
CA GLU A 27 2.43 6.48 4.05
C GLU A 27 1.10 5.94 3.49
N ASN A 28 0.36 6.77 2.75
CA ASN A 28 -0.89 6.36 2.08
C ASN A 28 -0.70 5.61 0.75
N ALA A 29 0.54 5.44 0.28
CA ALA A 29 0.83 4.76 -0.99
C ALA A 29 0.98 3.24 -0.88
N ARG A 30 0.75 2.66 0.31
CA ARG A 30 0.78 1.21 0.51
C ARG A 30 -0.18 0.50 -0.43
N ARG A 31 0.31 -0.53 -1.11
CA ARG A 31 -0.43 -1.39 -2.04
C ARG A 31 -0.47 -2.83 -1.53
N ARG A 32 -1.49 -3.55 -1.96
CA ARG A 32 -1.63 -5.00 -1.73
C ARG A 32 -1.00 -5.77 -2.88
N ASP A 33 -0.47 -6.98 -2.62
CA ASP A 33 -0.01 -7.85 -3.71
C ASP A 33 -1.24 -8.28 -4.53
N PRO A 34 -1.35 -7.89 -5.81
CA PRO A 34 -2.50 -8.24 -6.66
C PRO A 34 -2.66 -9.74 -6.87
N ARG A 35 -1.60 -10.54 -6.66
CA ARG A 35 -1.66 -12.00 -6.76
C ARG A 35 -2.28 -12.65 -5.53
N LYS A 36 -2.15 -12.01 -4.36
CA LYS A 36 -2.70 -12.50 -3.10
C LYS A 36 -4.11 -11.96 -2.84
N TYR A 37 -4.35 -10.73 -3.26
CA TYR A 37 -5.61 -10.03 -3.06
C TYR A 37 -6.18 -9.64 -4.43
N PRO A 38 -7.19 -10.35 -4.95
CA PRO A 38 -7.90 -9.91 -6.15
C PRO A 38 -8.73 -8.69 -5.79
N TYR A 39 -8.36 -7.52 -6.32
CA TYR A 39 -9.11 -6.28 -6.11
C TYR A 39 -9.38 -5.58 -7.44
N SER A 40 -10.52 -4.89 -7.53
CA SER A 40 -10.86 -4.09 -8.70
C SER A 40 -10.05 -2.80 -8.74
N CYS A 41 -9.79 -2.28 -9.94
CA CYS A 41 -9.28 -0.91 -10.12
C CYS A 41 -10.27 0.17 -9.67
N VAL A 42 -11.51 -0.21 -9.36
CA VAL A 42 -12.52 0.67 -8.75
C VAL A 42 -12.17 0.90 -7.27
N PRO A 43 -11.98 2.15 -6.83
CA PRO A 43 -11.68 2.45 -5.44
C PRO A 43 -12.86 2.03 -4.54
N CYS A 44 -12.54 1.48 -3.37
CA CYS A 44 -13.58 1.07 -2.42
C CYS A 44 -14.33 2.32 -1.88
N PRO A 45 -15.66 2.41 -2.06
CA PRO A 45 -16.44 3.56 -1.60
C PRO A 45 -16.37 3.73 -0.08
N GLU A 46 -16.32 2.62 0.67
CA GLU A 46 -16.20 2.63 2.14
C GLU A 46 -14.81 3.07 2.60
N PHE A 47 -13.76 2.81 1.80
CA PHE A 47 -12.43 3.30 2.12
C PHE A 47 -12.37 4.84 2.06
N ARG A 48 -13.12 5.46 1.14
CA ARG A 48 -13.22 6.92 1.05
C ARG A 48 -13.91 7.56 2.26
N LYS A 49 -14.72 6.80 2.98
CA LYS A 49 -15.39 7.23 4.23
C LYS A 49 -14.50 7.11 5.47
N GLY A 50 -13.24 6.65 5.31
CA GLY A 50 -12.24 6.56 6.38
C GLY A 50 -12.14 5.18 7.04
N THR A 51 -13.17 4.34 6.94
CA THR A 51 -13.16 2.98 7.53
C THR A 51 -13.76 1.95 6.57
N CYS A 52 -12.91 1.19 5.88
CA CYS A 52 -13.35 0.00 5.17
C CYS A 52 -13.24 -1.22 6.08
N GLN A 53 -14.35 -1.91 6.34
CA GLN A 53 -14.34 -3.16 7.12
C GLN A 53 -13.52 -4.28 6.46
N LYS A 54 -13.45 -4.27 5.12
CA LYS A 54 -12.64 -5.24 4.37
C LYS A 54 -11.14 -5.00 4.54
N LYS A 55 -10.71 -3.77 4.89
CA LYS A 55 -9.31 -3.36 5.06
C LYS A 55 -8.42 -3.95 3.96
N ASP A 56 -7.64 -4.96 4.30
CA ASP A 56 -6.69 -5.61 3.42
C ASP A 56 -7.25 -6.81 2.66
N ALA A 57 -8.42 -7.33 3.07
CA ALA A 57 -9.12 -8.43 2.42
C ALA A 57 -9.78 -8.02 1.09
#